data_AF-A0A534VGT4-F1
#
_entry.id   AF-A0A534VGT4-F1
#
_cell.length_a   1.000
_cell.length_b   1.000
_cell.length_c   1.000
_cell.angle_alpha   90.00
_cell.angle_beta   90.00
_cell.angle_gamma   90.00
#
_symmetry.space_group_name_H-M   'P 1'
#
loop_
_entity.id
_entity.type
_entity.pdbx_description
1 polymer ?
#
loop_
_entity_poly.entity_id
_entity_poly.type
_entity_poly.pdbx_seq_one_letter_code
_entity_poly.pdbx_strand_id
1 'polypeptide(L)' 'MLREVLARDPNAFTTRLALANVCEARGDRHEALIFATRALQIAREQGRADKVAEAQAALAELRAAR' A
#
# COMPACT_ATOMS: atom_id res chain seq x y z
N MET A 1 10.41 -11.28 5.73
CA MET A 1 9.32 -11.87 4.92
C MET A 1 8.68 -10.89 3.92
N LEU A 2 7.87 -9.88 4.31
CA LEU A 2 7.19 -9.00 3.32
C LEU A 2 8.16 -8.17 2.46
N ARG A 3 9.25 -7.64 3.04
CA ARG A 3 10.27 -6.89 2.28
C ARG A 3 11.04 -7.77 1.29
N GLU A 4 11.23 -9.05 1.60
CA GLU A 4 11.85 -10.02 0.67
C GLU A 4 10.94 -10.33 -0.51
N VAL A 5 9.62 -10.36 -0.30
CA VAL A 5 8.65 -10.48 -1.40
C VAL A 5 8.77 -9.27 -2.34
N LEU A 6 8.91 -8.05 -1.80
CA LEU A 6 9.11 -6.86 -2.64
C LEU A 6 10.44 -6.88 -3.42
N ALA A 7 11.48 -7.51 -2.89
CA ALA A 7 12.74 -7.69 -3.60
C ALA A 7 12.60 -8.65 -4.79
N ARG A 8 11.71 -9.65 -4.70
CA ARG A 8 11.44 -10.63 -5.76
C ARG A 8 10.38 -10.15 -6.76
N ASP A 9 9.37 -9.45 -6.27
CA ASP A 9 8.31 -8.84 -7.06
C ASP A 9 8.12 -7.36 -6.66
N PRO A 10 8.84 -6.45 -7.34
CA PRO A 10 8.67 -5.02 -7.16
C PRO A 10 7.29 -4.50 -7.54
N ASN A 11 6.39 -5.30 -8.09
CA ASN A 11 5.02 -4.91 -8.43
C ASN A 11 3.97 -5.62 -7.57
N ALA A 12 4.37 -6.29 -6.48
CA ALA A 12 3.47 -6.95 -5.55
C ALA A 12 2.58 -5.92 -4.83
N PHE A 13 1.36 -5.72 -5.34
CA PHE A 13 0.35 -4.82 -4.78
C PHE A 13 -0.04 -5.22 -3.36
N THR A 14 -0.45 -6.48 -3.16
CA THR A 14 -1.01 -6.97 -1.90
C THR A 14 0.02 -6.91 -0.77
N THR A 15 1.29 -7.20 -1.08
CA THR A 15 2.40 -7.09 -0.13
C THR A 15 2.62 -5.64 0.30
N ARG A 16 2.49 -4.67 -0.62
CA ARG A 16 2.59 -3.24 -0.26
C ARG A 16 1.43 -2.78 0.61
N LEU A 17 0.21 -3.20 0.30
CA LEU A 17 -0.94 -2.85 1.13
C LEU A 17 -0.83 -3.45 2.53
N ALA A 18 -0.36 -4.71 2.64
CA ALA A 18 -0.06 -5.33 3.92
C ALA A 18 1.02 -4.58 4.71
N LEU A 19 2.10 -4.14 4.05
CA LEU A 19 3.13 -3.32 4.69
C LEU A 19 2.58 -1.97 5.15
N ALA A 20 1.69 -1.34 4.38
CA ALA A 20 1.05 -0.10 4.78
C ALA A 20 0.28 -0.26 6.10
N ASN A 21 -0.53 -1.31 6.22
CA ASN A 21 -1.29 -1.61 7.44
C ASN A 21 -0.36 -1.93 8.63
N VAL A 22 0.73 -2.66 8.41
CA VAL A 22 1.71 -2.95 9.46
C VAL A 22 2.39 -1.68 9.95
N CYS A 23 2.77 -0.77 9.04
CA CYS A 23 3.37 0.51 9.42
C CYS A 23 2.38 1.40 10.18
N GLU A 24 1.11 1.43 9.76
CA GLU A 24 0.05 2.17 10.45
C GLU A 24 -0.15 1.67 11.89
N ALA A 25 -0.27 0.35 12.07
CA ALA A 25 -0.43 -0.27 13.38
C ALA A 25 0.77 -0.02 14.32
N ARG A 26 1.94 0.31 13.77
CA ARG A 26 3.16 0.67 14.53
C ARG A 26 3.27 2.16 14.81
N GLY A 27 2.36 2.98 14.27
CA GLY A 27 2.42 4.45 14.34
C GLY A 27 3.32 5.07 13.26
N ASP A 28 3.93 4.27 12.40
CA ASP A 28 4.82 4.69 11.30
C ASP A 28 4.01 5.18 10.10
N ARG A 29 3.14 6.17 10.33
CA ARG A 29 2.17 6.66 9.36
C ARG A 29 2.80 7.14 8.05
N HIS A 30 3.98 7.76 8.12
CA HIS A 30 4.69 8.21 6.92
C HIS A 30 5.06 7.03 6.02
N GLU A 31 5.59 5.95 6.61
CA GLU A 31 5.96 4.74 5.86
C GLU A 31 4.70 4.04 5.32
N ALA A 32 3.61 4.03 6.09
CA ALA A 32 2.31 3.52 5.65
C ALA A 32 1.79 4.23 4.39
N LEU A 33 1.85 5.56 4.38
CA LEU A 33 1.45 6.37 3.22
C LEU A 33 2.32 6.11 1.99
N ILE A 34 3.63 5.91 2.17
CA ILE A 34 4.54 5.56 1.07
C ILE A 34 4.13 4.23 0.43
N PHE A 35 3.90 3.20 1.25
CA PHE A 35 3.53 1.88 0.74
C PHE A 35 2.16 1.88 0.04
N ALA A 36 1.14 2.52 0.64
CA ALA A 36 -0.19 2.61 0.06
C ALA A 36 -0.20 3.44 -1.24
N THR A 37 0.59 4.51 -1.31
CA THR A 37 0.74 5.32 -2.54
C THR A 37 1.38 4.50 -3.66
N ARG A 38 2.42 3.72 -3.35
CA ARG A 38 3.06 2.87 -4.36
C ARG A 38 2.14 1.74 -4.81
N ALA A 39 1.34 1.16 -3.92
CA ALA A 39 0.31 0.19 -4.28
C ALA A 39 -0.72 0.78 -5.26
N LEU A 40 -1.20 2.00 -5.01
CA LEU A 40 -2.11 2.70 -5.92
C LEU A 40 -1.49 2.93 -7.31
N GLN A 41 -0.23 3.37 -7.36
CA GLN A 41 0.48 3.57 -8.62
C GLN A 41 0.53 2.27 -9.45
N ILE A 42 0.92 1.16 -8.82
CA ILE A 42 0.99 -0.15 -9.48
C ILE A 42 -0.38 -0.59 -9.98
N ALA A 43 -1.43 -0.41 -9.18
CA ALA A 43 -2.80 -0.77 -9.58
C ALA A 43 -3.25 0.01 -10.82
N ARG A 44 -2.90 1.30 -10.90
CA ARG A 44 -3.18 2.15 -12.07
C ARG A 44 -2.38 1.72 -13.30
N GLU A 45 -1.08 1.49 -13.14
CA GLU A 45 -0.19 1.02 -14.23
C GLU A 45 -0.66 -0.32 -14.81
N GLN A 46 -1.26 -1.19 -13.99
CA GLN A 46 -1.80 -2.48 -14.40
C GLN A 46 -3.26 -2.45 -14.87
N GLY A 47 -3.91 -1.27 -14.85
CA GLY A 47 -5.33 -1.14 -15.22
C GLY A 47 -6.30 -1.89 -14.31
N ARG A 48 -5.90 -2.21 -13.06
CA ARG A 48 -6.71 -2.99 -12.11
C ARG A 48 -7.60 -2.08 -11.27
N ALA A 49 -8.79 -1.77 -11.80
CA ALA A 49 -9.73 -0.83 -11.19
C ALA A 49 -10.18 -1.24 -9.78
N ASP A 50 -10.34 -2.54 -9.52
CA ASP A 50 -10.62 -3.12 -8.20
C ASP A 50 -9.54 -2.71 -7.17
N LYS A 51 -8.27 -2.87 -7.56
CA LYS A 51 -7.12 -2.55 -6.70
C LYS A 51 -6.86 -1.06 -6.56
N VAL A 52 -7.24 -0.28 -7.58
CA VAL A 52 -7.21 1.18 -7.49
C VAL A 52 -8.17 1.65 -6.39
N ALA A 53 -9.41 1.15 -6.39
CA ALA A 53 -10.39 1.50 -5.37
C ALA A 53 -9.92 1.08 -3.96
N GLU A 54 -9.38 -0.14 -3.82
CA GLU A 54 -8.84 -0.65 -2.56
C GLU A 54 -7.70 0.23 -2.01
N ALA A 55 -6.71 0.57 -2.83
CA ALA A 55 -5.60 1.43 -2.39
C ALA A 55 -6.03 2.87 -2.10
N GLN A 56 -7.05 3.39 -2.81
CA GLN A 56 -7.62 4.69 -2.50
C GLN A 56 -8.34 4.70 -1.16
N ALA A 57 -9.09 3.65 -0.83
CA ALA A 57 -9.73 3.49 0.47
C ALA A 57 -8.68 3.46 1.60
N ALA A 58 -7.65 2.63 1.46
CA ALA A 58 -6.55 2.58 2.43
C ALA A 58 -5.86 3.95 2.63
N LEU A 59 -5.59 4.68 1.53
CA LEU A 59 -5.04 6.04 1.62
C LEU A 59 -5.98 7.04 2.30
N ALA A 60 -7.28 6.89 2.13
CA ALA A 60 -8.26 7.76 2.79
C ALA A 60 -8.26 7.51 4.30
N GLU A 61 -8.27 6.25 4.73
CA GLU A 61 -8.18 5.85 6.14
C GLU A 61 -6.88 6.35 6.78
N LEU A 62 -5.75 6.11 6.11
CA LEU A 62 -4.43 6.58 6.53
C LEU A 62 -4.31 8.10 6.60
N ARG A 63 -5.20 8.87 5.98
CA ARG A 63 -5.24 10.33 6.08
C ARG A 63 -6.24 10.81 7.12
N ALA A 64 -7.30 10.04 7.36
CA ALA A 64 -8.41 10.38 8.24
C ALA A 64 -8.13 10.07 9.71
N ALA A 65 -7.41 8.98 10.03
CA ALA A 65 -6.89 8.78 11.38
C ALA A 65 -6.07 10.04 11.75
N ARG A 66 -6.22 10.70 12.88
CA ARG A 66 -5.43 11.90 13.24
C ARG A 66 -4.92 11.73 14.66
#